data_AF-A0A1V5GM83-F1
#
_entry.id   AF-A0A1V5GM83-F1
#
_cell.length_a   1.000
_cell.length_b   1.000
_cell.length_c   1.000
_cell.angle_alpha   90.00
_cell.angle_beta   90.00
_cell.angle_gamma   90.00
#
_symmetry.space_group_name_H-M   'P 1'
#
loop_
_entity.id
_entity.type
_entity.pdbx_description
1 polymer ?
#
loop_
_entity_poly.entity_id
_entity_poly.type
_entity_poly.pdbx_seq_one_letter_code
_entity_poly.pdbx_strand_id
1 'polypeptide(L)'
;MTRFLMVALIVTVSGCGSVPAAKGGPASLDQPGKMNKNGHDLGVTEKNKKDELEHISLEAQALLAKQHANFPRIIEELKTQKKKVSHWIWWVFPSEKAGDSEPSPKTKIELSDADYFLKYAEVDAWAEILEAMYELLKTHPKGPWKERSNIPNDAIIPAIDHGRIKFSLQFWLNKARDVSMRYPRLYKAFKQMEAFNW
;
A
#
# COMPACT_ATOMS: atom_id res chain seq x y z
N MET A 1 -13.21 -25.07 51.18
CA MET A 1 -11.91 -24.82 51.85
C MET A 1 -10.94 -24.35 50.77
N THR A 2 -10.75 -23.02 50.64
CA THR A 2 -9.48 -22.31 50.97
C THR A 2 -8.47 -22.42 49.81
N ARG A 3 -7.94 -21.42 49.10
CA ARG A 3 -8.01 -19.95 48.98
C ARG A 3 -7.38 -19.64 47.60
N PHE A 4 -7.95 -18.74 46.80
CA PHE A 4 -7.25 -18.18 45.62
C PHE A 4 -6.39 -16.99 46.08
N LEU A 5 -5.12 -17.02 45.71
CA LEU A 5 -4.13 -15.98 45.97
C LEU A 5 -4.28 -14.88 44.91
N MET A 6 -4.72 -13.69 45.30
CA MET A 6 -4.80 -12.51 44.43
C MET A 6 -3.60 -11.62 44.76
N VAL A 7 -2.61 -11.57 43.87
CA VAL A 7 -1.47 -10.65 43.96
C VAL A 7 -1.84 -9.39 43.18
N ALA A 8 -2.12 -8.30 43.90
CA ALA A 8 -2.30 -6.98 43.32
C ALA A 8 -0.93 -6.31 43.17
N LEU A 9 -0.56 -5.99 41.92
CA LEU A 9 0.63 -5.21 41.62
C LEU A 9 0.26 -3.71 41.66
N ILE A 10 0.98 -2.98 42.51
CA ILE A 10 0.90 -1.53 42.69
C ILE A 10 1.69 -0.87 41.55
N VAL A 11 1.08 0.10 40.85
CA VAL A 11 1.81 1.09 40.05
C VAL A 11 1.35 2.47 40.51
N THR A 12 2.20 3.15 41.26
CA THR A 12 2.10 4.58 41.55
C THR A 12 2.98 5.33 40.56
N VAL A 13 2.40 6.31 39.87
CA VAL A 13 3.19 7.31 39.13
C VAL A 13 2.78 8.69 39.65
N SER A 14 3.60 9.21 40.56
CA SER A 14 3.61 10.61 40.98
C SER A 14 4.46 11.41 40.00
N GLY A 15 3.95 12.54 39.53
CA GLY A 15 4.70 13.45 38.68
C GLY A 15 3.94 14.73 38.39
N CYS A 16 3.69 15.53 39.43
CA CYS A 16 3.22 16.91 39.30
C CYS A 16 4.45 17.83 39.21
N GLY A 17 4.54 18.63 38.15
CA GLY A 17 5.65 19.55 37.92
C GLY A 17 5.20 20.72 37.05
N SER A 18 4.61 21.72 37.70
CA SER A 18 4.29 23.04 37.14
C SER A 18 5.38 24.04 37.53
N VAL A 19 5.97 24.83 36.62
CA VAL A 19 6.31 26.27 36.76
C VAL A 19 6.83 26.84 35.40
N PRO A 20 7.03 28.17 35.19
CA PRO A 20 6.04 29.23 34.88
C PRO A 20 6.24 29.89 33.49
N ALA A 21 5.26 30.74 33.16
CA ALA A 21 5.30 31.74 32.10
C ALA A 21 6.33 32.86 32.33
N ALA A 22 7.01 33.28 31.27
CA ALA A 22 7.79 34.52 31.20
C ALA A 22 7.25 35.41 30.06
N LYS A 23 6.92 36.66 30.41
CA LYS A 23 6.57 37.78 29.52
C LYS A 23 7.86 38.47 29.05
N GLY A 24 7.88 38.99 27.82
CA GLY A 24 8.90 39.97 27.40
C GLY A 24 8.84 40.39 25.93
N GLY A 25 8.17 41.51 25.64
CA GLY A 25 8.67 42.65 24.84
C GLY A 25 8.96 42.52 23.32
N PRO A 26 8.56 43.51 22.49
CA PRO A 26 8.76 43.51 21.03
C PRO A 26 9.99 44.32 20.57
N ALA A 27 10.62 43.90 19.46
CA ALA A 27 11.50 44.71 18.60
C ALA A 27 11.64 43.97 17.25
N SER A 28 11.12 44.52 16.15
CA SER A 28 11.76 45.47 15.22
C SER A 28 12.49 44.78 14.07
N LEU A 29 12.01 45.11 12.86
CA LEU A 29 12.63 45.14 11.54
C LEU A 29 14.03 44.53 11.36
N ASP A 30 14.13 43.58 10.41
CA ASP A 30 15.07 43.64 9.29
C ASP A 30 14.67 42.66 8.16
N GLN A 31 14.43 43.21 6.96
CA GLN A 31 14.69 42.54 5.67
C GLN A 31 16.18 42.78 5.32
N PRO A 32 16.85 42.11 4.34
CA PRO A 32 16.33 41.30 3.24
C PRO A 32 17.13 40.01 2.92
N GLY A 33 16.46 39.01 2.33
CA GLY A 33 17.12 37.83 1.75
C GLY A 33 16.50 37.45 0.42
N LYS A 34 17.10 37.92 -0.69
CA LYS A 34 16.80 37.44 -2.05
C LYS A 34 17.19 35.96 -2.15
N MET A 35 16.21 35.07 -2.00
CA MET A 35 16.38 33.65 -2.31
C MET A 35 16.19 33.43 -3.81
N ASN A 36 17.29 33.06 -4.46
CA ASN A 36 17.35 32.66 -5.86
C ASN A 36 16.52 31.38 -6.07
N LYS A 37 15.35 31.51 -6.71
CA LYS A 37 14.51 30.38 -7.13
C LYS A 37 14.97 29.89 -8.50
N ASN A 38 16.13 29.24 -8.55
CA ASN A 38 16.42 28.27 -9.60
C ASN A 38 15.73 26.95 -9.23
N GLY A 39 14.40 26.99 -9.19
CA GLY A 39 13.61 25.78 -9.24
C GLY A 39 13.71 25.26 -10.67
N HIS A 40 14.49 24.20 -10.87
CA HIS A 40 14.36 23.35 -12.04
C HIS A 40 12.96 22.71 -11.97
N ASP A 41 11.97 23.50 -12.37
CA ASP A 41 10.61 23.07 -12.61
C ASP A 41 10.68 22.14 -13.83
N LEU A 42 10.74 20.84 -13.56
CA LEU A 42 10.46 19.82 -14.55
C LEU A 42 8.95 19.89 -14.84
N GLY A 43 8.57 20.95 -15.55
CA GLY A 43 7.24 21.20 -16.07
C GLY A 43 6.91 20.14 -17.10
N VAL A 44 6.54 18.95 -16.64
CA VAL A 44 5.80 17.98 -17.43
C VAL A 44 4.43 18.60 -17.64
N THR A 45 4.25 19.25 -18.79
CA THR A 45 2.97 19.82 -19.18
C THR A 45 1.92 18.70 -19.25
N GLU A 46 0.66 18.98 -18.86
CA GLU A 46 -0.42 17.99 -18.95
C GLU A 46 -0.59 17.39 -20.35
N LYS A 47 -0.18 18.14 -21.38
CA LYS A 47 -0.13 17.70 -22.76
C LYS A 47 0.82 16.51 -22.97
N ASN A 48 2.04 16.58 -22.42
CA ASN A 48 3.01 15.47 -22.52
C ASN A 48 2.52 14.22 -21.78
N LYS A 49 1.84 14.39 -20.64
CA LYS A 49 1.24 13.28 -19.89
C LYS A 49 0.17 12.57 -20.71
N LYS A 50 -0.65 13.32 -21.46
CA LYS A 50 -1.72 12.77 -22.29
C LYS A 50 -1.16 11.95 -23.45
N ASP A 51 -0.15 12.47 -24.16
CA ASP A 51 0.48 11.79 -25.28
C ASP A 51 1.21 10.50 -24.82
N GLU A 52 1.81 10.50 -23.63
CA GLU A 52 2.46 9.31 -23.07
C GLU A 52 1.45 8.23 -22.57
N LEU A 53 0.26 8.64 -22.13
CA LEU A 53 -0.80 7.72 -21.70
C LEU A 53 -1.48 6.98 -22.88
N GLU A 54 -1.35 7.49 -24.11
CA GLU A 54 -1.82 6.78 -25.31
C GLU A 54 -1.05 5.47 -25.57
N HIS A 55 0.10 5.27 -24.92
CA HIS A 55 0.91 4.07 -25.08
C HIS A 55 0.49 2.86 -24.24
N ILE A 56 -0.47 3.01 -23.32
CA ILE A 56 -0.97 1.89 -22.51
C ILE A 56 -2.45 1.64 -22.76
N SER A 57 -2.86 0.37 -22.66
CA SER A 57 -4.25 -0.05 -22.83
C SER A 57 -5.23 0.73 -21.94
N LEU A 58 -6.49 0.85 -22.40
CA LEU A 58 -7.54 1.54 -21.63
C LEU A 58 -7.78 0.88 -20.26
N GLU A 59 -7.59 -0.44 -20.17
CA GLU A 59 -7.68 -1.20 -18.94
C GLU A 59 -6.54 -0.86 -17.96
N ALA A 60 -5.32 -0.66 -18.46
CA ALA A 60 -4.19 -0.20 -17.65
C ALA A 60 -4.36 1.26 -17.21
N GLN A 61 -4.94 2.12 -18.05
CA GLN A 61 -5.31 3.50 -17.65
C GLN A 61 -6.37 3.49 -16.56
N ALA A 62 -7.41 2.66 -16.70
CA ALA A 62 -8.43 2.47 -15.68
C ALA A 62 -7.83 1.94 -14.37
N LEU A 63 -6.84 1.04 -14.45
CA LEU A 63 -6.11 0.54 -13.29
C LEU A 63 -5.40 1.67 -12.55
N LEU A 64 -4.66 2.54 -13.25
CA LEU A 64 -4.01 3.71 -12.63
C LEU A 64 -5.01 4.60 -11.91
N ALA A 65 -6.15 4.89 -12.55
CA ALA A 65 -7.20 5.69 -11.94
C ALA A 65 -7.79 5.03 -10.68
N LYS A 66 -8.00 3.70 -10.70
CA LYS A 66 -8.48 2.94 -9.54
C LYS A 66 -7.45 2.91 -8.42
N GLN A 67 -6.16 2.73 -8.74
CA GLN A 67 -5.08 2.77 -7.74
C GLN A 67 -5.05 4.14 -7.05
N HIS A 68 -4.96 5.23 -7.82
CA HIS A 68 -4.94 6.59 -7.30
C HIS A 68 -6.15 6.90 -6.39
N ALA A 69 -7.35 6.50 -6.83
CA ALA A 69 -8.58 6.77 -6.07
C ALA A 69 -8.73 5.92 -4.79
N ASN A 70 -8.10 4.74 -4.71
CA ASN A 70 -8.41 3.76 -3.65
C ASN A 70 -7.25 3.44 -2.71
N PHE A 71 -5.99 3.63 -3.12
CA PHE A 71 -4.83 3.28 -2.29
C PHE A 71 -4.86 3.93 -0.89
N PRO A 72 -5.17 5.22 -0.73
CA PRO A 72 -5.28 5.82 0.61
C PRO A 72 -6.29 5.09 1.51
N ARG A 73 -7.45 4.71 0.95
CA ARG A 73 -8.49 3.99 1.69
C ARG A 73 -8.08 2.55 2.02
N ILE A 74 -7.35 1.88 1.13
CA ILE A 74 -6.86 0.52 1.34
C ILE A 74 -5.83 0.49 2.47
N ILE A 75 -4.91 1.45 2.47
CA ILE A 75 -3.92 1.63 3.54
C ILE A 75 -4.64 1.82 4.88
N GLU A 76 -5.65 2.69 4.93
CA GLU A 76 -6.44 2.93 6.14
C GLU A 76 -7.23 1.69 6.58
N GLU A 77 -7.81 0.94 5.64
CA GLU A 77 -8.50 -0.33 5.93
C GLU A 77 -7.55 -1.34 6.56
N LEU A 78 -6.35 -1.55 6.00
CA LEU A 78 -5.37 -2.48 6.56
C LEU A 78 -4.86 -2.01 7.93
N LYS A 79 -4.70 -0.71 8.13
CA LYS A 79 -4.27 -0.13 9.42
C LYS A 79 -5.33 -0.32 10.51
N THR A 80 -6.61 -0.12 10.20
CA THR A 80 -7.71 -0.14 11.18
C THR A 80 -8.34 -1.52 11.35
N GLN A 81 -8.67 -2.19 10.25
CA GLN A 81 -9.37 -3.48 10.26
C GLN A 81 -8.43 -4.66 10.43
N LYS A 82 -7.12 -4.48 10.18
CA LYS A 82 -6.09 -5.53 10.23
C LYS A 82 -6.36 -6.72 9.29
N LYS A 83 -7.22 -6.53 8.29
CA LYS A 83 -7.58 -7.51 7.26
C LYS A 83 -8.23 -6.80 6.08
N LYS A 84 -8.30 -7.51 4.94
CA LYS A 84 -9.10 -7.08 3.79
C LYS A 84 -10.58 -7.25 4.09
N VAL A 85 -11.34 -6.17 3.91
CA VAL A 85 -12.78 -6.10 4.10
C VAL A 85 -13.49 -5.71 2.80
N SER A 86 -12.91 -4.84 1.97
CA SER A 86 -13.58 -4.33 0.78
C SER A 86 -13.00 -4.84 -0.56
N HIS A 87 -13.58 -4.38 -1.68
CA HIS A 87 -13.41 -4.95 -3.02
C HIS A 87 -12.28 -4.31 -3.83
N TRP A 88 -11.03 -4.49 -3.41
CA TRP A 88 -9.87 -3.83 -4.04
C TRP A 88 -8.74 -4.75 -4.50
N ILE A 89 -8.85 -6.08 -4.34
CA ILE A 89 -7.71 -6.98 -4.59
C ILE A 89 -7.14 -6.85 -6.01
N TRP A 90 -7.99 -6.59 -7.01
CA TRP A 90 -7.58 -6.50 -8.40
C TRP A 90 -6.63 -5.33 -8.68
N TRP A 91 -6.78 -4.24 -7.92
CA TRP A 91 -5.99 -3.02 -8.10
C TRP A 91 -4.64 -3.10 -7.39
N VAL A 92 -4.54 -3.90 -6.34
CA VAL A 92 -3.29 -4.18 -5.61
C VAL A 92 -2.54 -5.37 -6.20
N PHE A 93 -3.26 -6.35 -6.77
CA PHE A 93 -2.69 -7.52 -7.45
C PHE A 93 -3.17 -7.60 -8.91
N PRO A 94 -2.86 -6.60 -9.75
CA PRO A 94 -3.16 -6.64 -11.17
C PRO A 94 -2.33 -7.70 -11.87
N SER A 95 -2.91 -8.26 -12.93
CA SER A 95 -2.27 -9.18 -13.86
C SER A 95 -2.96 -9.06 -15.22
N GLU A 96 -2.57 -9.89 -16.18
CA GLU A 96 -3.18 -9.96 -17.51
C GLU A 96 -4.65 -10.41 -17.49
N LYS A 97 -5.15 -10.90 -16.35
CA LYS A 97 -6.54 -11.35 -16.21
C LYS A 97 -7.39 -10.24 -15.61
N ALA A 98 -8.51 -9.90 -16.23
CA ALA A 98 -9.53 -9.07 -15.59
C ALA A 98 -10.14 -9.77 -14.36
N GLY A 99 -10.70 -9.01 -13.42
CA GLY A 99 -11.42 -9.56 -12.27
C GLY A 99 -12.89 -9.88 -12.56
N ASP A 100 -13.32 -11.13 -12.39
CA ASP A 100 -14.72 -11.52 -12.65
C ASP A 100 -15.73 -10.71 -11.81
N SER A 101 -15.44 -10.49 -10.53
CA SER A 101 -16.27 -9.70 -9.61
C SER A 101 -15.76 -8.27 -9.38
N GLU A 102 -14.81 -7.81 -10.18
CA GLU A 102 -14.33 -6.44 -10.09
C GLU A 102 -15.41 -5.43 -10.52
N PRO A 103 -15.63 -4.32 -9.81
CA PRO A 103 -16.52 -3.26 -10.28
C PRO A 103 -16.01 -2.64 -11.61
N SER A 104 -16.91 -2.44 -12.57
CA SER A 104 -16.56 -1.81 -13.86
C SER A 104 -15.95 -0.39 -13.70
N PRO A 105 -15.12 0.06 -14.67
CA PRO A 105 -14.52 -0.73 -15.74
C PRO A 105 -13.55 -1.78 -15.19
N LYS A 106 -13.49 -2.95 -15.84
CA LYS A 106 -12.56 -4.02 -15.46
C LYS A 106 -11.13 -3.58 -15.74
N THR A 107 -10.21 -4.01 -14.89
CA THR A 107 -8.79 -3.68 -15.03
C THR A 107 -7.97 -4.92 -15.28
N LYS A 108 -6.97 -4.78 -16.14
CA LYS A 108 -5.92 -5.76 -16.41
C LYS A 108 -4.68 -5.00 -16.85
N ILE A 109 -3.55 -5.66 -16.83
CA ILE A 109 -2.30 -5.12 -17.36
C ILE A 109 -1.65 -6.13 -18.28
N GLU A 110 -1.29 -5.71 -19.49
CA GLU A 110 -0.55 -6.56 -20.43
C GLU A 110 0.95 -6.38 -20.23
N LEU A 111 1.75 -7.37 -20.65
CA LEU A 111 3.21 -7.28 -20.51
C LEU A 111 3.78 -6.05 -21.25
N SER A 112 3.20 -5.69 -22.40
CA SER A 112 3.57 -4.50 -23.17
C SER A 112 3.31 -3.18 -22.43
N ASP A 113 2.31 -3.16 -21.54
CA ASP A 113 1.96 -1.97 -20.76
C ASP A 113 2.88 -1.79 -19.53
N ALA A 114 3.56 -2.85 -19.08
CA ALA A 114 4.17 -2.92 -17.76
C ALA A 114 5.17 -1.78 -17.46
N ASP A 115 6.01 -1.42 -18.44
CA ASP A 115 7.01 -0.36 -18.26
C ASP A 115 6.35 1.01 -18.05
N TYR A 116 5.53 1.41 -19.01
CA TYR A 116 4.81 2.67 -18.97
C TYR A 116 3.88 2.72 -17.76
N PHE A 117 3.19 1.63 -17.43
CA PHE A 117 2.32 1.56 -16.27
C PHE A 117 3.07 1.88 -14.97
N LEU A 118 4.23 1.26 -14.71
CA LEU A 118 4.98 1.54 -13.48
C LEU A 118 5.54 2.96 -13.40
N LYS A 119 5.76 3.64 -14.54
CA LYS A 119 6.18 5.05 -14.57
C LYS A 119 5.11 5.99 -14.00
N TYR A 120 3.83 5.64 -14.13
CA TYR A 120 2.70 6.46 -13.65
C TYR A 120 1.98 5.88 -12.43
N ALA A 121 2.22 4.62 -12.08
CA ALA A 121 1.66 4.00 -10.89
C ALA A 121 2.18 4.69 -9.62
N GLU A 122 1.36 4.69 -8.58
CA GLU A 122 1.76 5.14 -7.24
C GLU A 122 2.61 4.06 -6.55
N VAL A 123 3.81 3.80 -7.09
CA VAL A 123 4.67 2.68 -6.69
C VAL A 123 4.99 2.65 -5.20
N ASP A 124 5.11 3.82 -4.55
CA ASP A 124 5.36 3.91 -3.11
C ASP A 124 4.15 3.51 -2.27
N ALA A 125 2.96 4.01 -2.62
CA ALA A 125 1.72 3.63 -1.94
C ALA A 125 1.39 2.15 -2.18
N TRP A 126 1.68 1.65 -3.38
CA TRP A 126 1.53 0.24 -3.69
C TRP A 126 2.45 -0.64 -2.85
N ALA A 127 3.73 -0.28 -2.75
CA ALA A 127 4.68 -0.98 -1.91
C ALA A 127 4.24 -0.94 -0.43
N GLU A 128 3.77 0.21 0.08
CA GLU A 128 3.25 0.33 1.45
C GLU A 128 2.08 -0.64 1.71
N ILE A 129 1.15 -0.79 0.77
CA ILE A 129 0.03 -1.73 0.89
C ILE A 129 0.55 -3.17 1.00
N LEU A 130 1.45 -3.58 0.11
CA LEU A 130 2.00 -4.94 0.09
C LEU A 130 2.83 -5.23 1.36
N GLU A 131 3.62 -4.25 1.83
CA GLU A 131 4.39 -4.33 3.08
C GLU A 131 3.46 -4.46 4.29
N ALA A 132 2.37 -3.68 4.35
CA ALA A 132 1.37 -3.78 5.41
C ALA A 132 0.67 -5.15 5.41
N MET A 133 0.32 -5.67 4.24
CA MET A 133 -0.22 -7.03 4.11
C MET A 133 0.80 -8.09 4.58
N TYR A 134 2.06 -7.97 4.18
CA TYR A 134 3.12 -8.88 4.59
C TYR A 134 3.29 -8.90 6.11
N GLU A 135 3.36 -7.74 6.77
CA GLU A 135 3.51 -7.69 8.23
C GLU A 135 2.30 -8.24 8.97
N LEU A 136 1.08 -8.02 8.47
CA LEU A 136 -0.13 -8.65 9.03
C LEU A 136 -0.05 -10.18 8.95
N LEU A 137 0.28 -10.73 7.78
CA LEU A 137 0.35 -12.17 7.53
C LEU A 137 1.51 -12.84 8.28
N LYS A 138 2.64 -12.15 8.39
CA LYS A 138 3.81 -12.63 9.14
C LYS A 138 3.55 -12.72 10.65
N THR A 139 2.85 -11.75 11.21
CA THR A 139 2.61 -11.65 12.66
C THR A 139 1.39 -12.44 13.14
N HIS A 140 0.48 -12.79 12.23
CA HIS A 140 -0.72 -13.55 12.53
C HIS A 140 -0.79 -14.74 11.57
N PRO A 141 -0.46 -15.97 12.00
CA PRO A 141 -0.44 -17.16 11.16
C PRO A 141 -1.85 -17.63 10.74
N LYS A 142 -2.81 -16.70 10.66
CA LYS A 142 -4.16 -16.93 10.15
C LYS A 142 -4.24 -16.85 8.61
N GLY A 143 -3.15 -17.19 7.91
CA GLY A 143 -3.07 -17.29 6.45
C GLY A 143 -1.64 -17.14 5.89
N PRO A 144 -1.41 -17.52 4.61
CA PRO A 144 -2.35 -18.17 3.70
C PRO A 144 -2.58 -19.65 4.06
N TRP A 145 -3.70 -20.22 3.61
CA TRP A 145 -4.13 -21.58 3.96
C TRP A 145 -4.14 -22.47 2.73
N LYS A 146 -3.57 -23.69 2.85
CA LYS A 146 -3.55 -24.67 1.76
C LYS A 146 -4.92 -25.28 1.47
N GLU A 147 -5.73 -25.47 2.51
CA GLU A 147 -7.03 -26.12 2.41
C GLU A 147 -8.15 -25.12 2.65
N ARG A 148 -9.05 -25.00 1.67
CA ARG A 148 -10.20 -24.10 1.73
C ARG A 148 -11.15 -24.42 2.89
N SER A 149 -11.17 -25.67 3.34
CA SER A 149 -11.94 -26.19 4.47
C SER A 149 -11.47 -25.70 5.84
N ASN A 150 -10.24 -25.18 5.95
CA ASN A 150 -9.65 -24.76 7.23
C ASN A 150 -9.40 -23.25 7.32
N ILE A 151 -10.15 -22.47 6.54
CA ILE A 151 -9.99 -21.01 6.52
C ILE A 151 -10.86 -20.43 7.63
N PRO A 152 -10.26 -19.77 8.62
CA PRO A 152 -11.04 -19.15 9.67
C PRO A 152 -11.81 -17.97 9.11
N ASN A 153 -12.98 -17.69 9.71
CA ASN A 153 -13.84 -16.58 9.31
C ASN A 153 -13.18 -15.19 9.44
N ASP A 154 -12.04 -15.12 10.13
CA ASP A 154 -11.26 -13.90 10.37
C ASP A 154 -9.92 -13.87 9.60
N ALA A 155 -9.79 -14.63 8.52
CA ALA A 155 -8.62 -14.59 7.65
C ALA A 155 -8.28 -13.16 7.21
N ILE A 156 -6.98 -12.82 7.20
CA ILE A 156 -6.49 -11.50 6.78
C ILE A 156 -6.86 -11.24 5.32
N ILE A 157 -6.68 -12.24 4.46
CA ILE A 157 -7.07 -12.21 3.05
C ILE A 157 -8.01 -13.40 2.78
N PRO A 158 -9.24 -13.14 2.30
CA PRO A 158 -10.18 -14.19 1.94
C PRO A 158 -9.63 -15.16 0.89
N ALA A 159 -9.99 -16.44 0.99
CA ALA A 159 -9.55 -17.51 0.07
C ALA A 159 -9.79 -17.20 -1.41
N ILE A 160 -10.90 -16.53 -1.70
CA ILE A 160 -11.32 -16.21 -3.07
C ILE A 160 -10.30 -15.30 -3.79
N ASP A 161 -9.48 -14.58 -3.02
CA ASP A 161 -8.48 -13.65 -3.54
C ASP A 161 -7.11 -14.31 -3.78
N HIS A 162 -6.86 -15.53 -3.27
CA HIS A 162 -5.53 -16.16 -3.31
C HIS A 162 -5.05 -16.43 -4.74
N GLY A 163 -5.95 -16.95 -5.60
CA GLY A 163 -5.63 -17.16 -7.01
C GLY A 163 -5.25 -15.86 -7.73
N ARG A 164 -5.87 -14.73 -7.38
CA ARG A 164 -5.53 -13.41 -7.92
C ARG A 164 -4.11 -13.00 -7.52
N ILE A 165 -3.78 -13.14 -6.24
CA ILE A 165 -2.45 -12.82 -5.71
C ILE A 165 -1.40 -13.67 -6.43
N LYS A 166 -1.63 -14.99 -6.53
CA LYS A 166 -0.75 -15.91 -7.24
C LYS A 166 -0.49 -15.49 -8.69
N PHE A 167 -1.54 -15.16 -9.46
CA PHE A 167 -1.36 -14.71 -10.85
C PHE A 167 -0.61 -13.39 -10.95
N SER A 168 -0.85 -12.46 -10.02
CA SER A 168 -0.13 -11.18 -10.00
C SER A 168 1.35 -11.36 -9.65
N LEU A 169 1.67 -12.20 -8.66
CA LEU A 169 3.05 -12.55 -8.32
C LEU A 169 3.77 -13.21 -9.51
N GLN A 170 3.13 -14.16 -10.19
CA GLN A 170 3.68 -14.76 -11.40
C GLN A 170 3.92 -13.73 -12.50
N PHE A 171 3.03 -12.75 -12.65
CA PHE A 171 3.20 -11.67 -13.63
C PHE A 171 4.41 -10.78 -13.25
N TRP A 172 4.41 -10.17 -12.06
CA TRP A 172 5.42 -9.18 -11.69
C TRP A 172 6.80 -9.75 -11.36
N LEU A 173 6.87 -10.98 -10.84
CA LEU A 173 8.13 -11.61 -10.44
C LEU A 173 8.77 -12.45 -11.54
N ASN A 174 7.99 -12.92 -12.52
CA ASN A 174 8.51 -13.77 -13.60
C ASN A 174 8.38 -13.11 -14.98
N LYS A 175 7.17 -12.74 -15.42
CA LYS A 175 6.96 -12.21 -16.79
C LYS A 175 7.49 -10.79 -16.96
N ALA A 176 7.11 -9.89 -16.06
CA ALA A 176 7.50 -8.47 -16.06
C ALA A 176 8.67 -8.19 -15.10
N ARG A 177 9.51 -9.20 -14.83
CA ARG A 177 10.57 -9.15 -13.81
C ARG A 177 11.56 -8.02 -14.04
N ASP A 178 12.05 -7.86 -15.27
CA ASP A 178 13.08 -6.87 -15.58
C ASP A 178 12.55 -5.44 -15.41
N VAL A 179 11.25 -5.25 -15.69
CA VAL A 179 10.54 -3.99 -15.48
C VAL A 179 10.36 -3.71 -13.99
N SER A 180 9.84 -4.68 -13.23
CA SER A 180 9.56 -4.50 -11.80
C SER A 180 10.82 -4.31 -10.96
N MET A 181 11.94 -4.95 -11.33
CA MET A 181 13.23 -4.78 -10.65
C MET A 181 13.79 -3.36 -10.69
N ARG A 182 13.36 -2.51 -11.65
CA ARG A 182 13.72 -1.08 -11.66
C ARG A 182 13.09 -0.28 -10.51
N TYR A 183 12.09 -0.86 -9.84
CA TYR A 183 11.38 -0.29 -8.69
C TYR A 183 11.66 -1.17 -7.45
N PRO A 184 12.86 -1.07 -6.84
CA PRO A 184 13.36 -2.09 -5.93
C PRO A 184 12.50 -2.31 -4.68
N ARG A 185 11.88 -1.24 -4.15
CA ARG A 185 10.97 -1.35 -3.00
C ARG A 185 9.73 -2.17 -3.35
N LEU A 186 9.07 -1.85 -4.46
CA LEU A 186 7.89 -2.59 -4.95
C LEU A 186 8.24 -4.05 -5.28
N TYR A 187 9.35 -4.29 -5.99
CA TYR A 187 9.83 -5.64 -6.29
C TYR A 187 10.05 -6.46 -5.02
N LYS A 188 10.73 -5.88 -4.03
CA LYS A 188 10.97 -6.53 -2.73
C LYS A 188 9.65 -6.85 -2.03
N ALA A 189 8.69 -5.93 -2.04
CA ALA A 189 7.38 -6.16 -1.43
C ALA A 189 6.62 -7.32 -2.10
N PHE A 190 6.65 -7.43 -3.44
CA PHE A 190 6.12 -8.60 -4.13
C PHE A 190 6.86 -9.90 -3.76
N LYS A 191 8.20 -9.87 -3.72
CA LYS A 191 8.99 -11.06 -3.31
C LYS A 191 8.67 -11.50 -1.88
N GLN A 192 8.44 -10.57 -0.97
CA GLN A 192 8.00 -10.89 0.39
C GLN A 192 6.64 -11.60 0.38
N MET A 193 5.72 -11.15 -0.48
CA MET A 193 4.42 -11.81 -0.62
C MET A 193 4.52 -13.22 -1.21
N GLU A 194 5.53 -13.53 -2.03
CA GLU A 194 5.77 -14.89 -2.54
C GLU A 194 6.11 -15.92 -1.44
N ALA A 195 6.60 -15.47 -0.27
CA ALA A 195 6.88 -16.36 0.87
C ALA A 195 5.61 -17.05 1.40
N PHE A 196 4.44 -16.51 1.06
CA PHE A 196 3.14 -17.05 1.37
C PHE A 196 2.70 -17.98 0.24
N ASN A 197 2.38 -19.24 0.56
CA ASN A 197 1.95 -20.24 -0.41
C ASN A 197 0.49 -20.03 -0.86
N TRP A 198 0.27 -19.05 -1.75
CA TRP A 198 -1.02 -18.68 -2.34
C TRP A 198 -1.62 -19.69 -3.32
#